data_AF-A0A2S6X079-F1
#
_entry.id   AF-A0A2S6X079-F1
#
_cell.length_a   1.000
_cell.length_b   1.000
_cell.length_c   1.000
_cell.angle_alpha   90.00
_cell.angle_beta   90.00
_cell.angle_gamma   90.00
#
_symmetry.space_group_name_H-M   'P 1'
#
loop_
_entity.id
_entity.type
_entity.pdbx_description
1 polymer ?
#
loop_
_entity_poly.entity_id
_entity_poly.type
_entity_poly.pdbx_seq_one_letter_code
_entity_poly.pdbx_strand_id
1 'polypeptide(L)'
;MNENRDDDPSTSAAPSDASAATSAPVDAAEAAPIPGRRGRRRIAAVTGALLLTGAVVGAVACTAVAVADADRDPGTPSWARPEPTRDRPAATAEPGSLARTLVPYRTDDWSRGPDLGEFGSDAVLNGARTAALLKESLAGLPRSERKQLEKEIDRRPVKEMAMRSYGFNVDEHFNGVAATMSIILARMKDPAAARAVTEGRSAFLNDLDVFRDGPEIEGYEDAECFRTPSDAGDDTDLDSMYCSASVANVTVTATAEGLWPLDAESVAALFKDQLDRIVEPGESV
;
A
#
# COMPACT_ATOMS: atom_id res chain seq x y z
N MET A 1 -56.59 -15.11 1.77
CA MET A 1 -57.37 -15.00 0.54
C MET A 1 -56.43 -15.19 -0.63
N ASN A 2 -56.81 -16.09 -1.56
CA ASN A 2 -56.59 -16.14 -3.01
C ASN A 2 -55.30 -15.49 -3.61
N GLU A 3 -54.43 -16.21 -4.35
CA GLU A 3 -54.67 -16.86 -5.67
C GLU A 3 -54.87 -15.82 -6.81
N ASN A 4 -54.32 -15.93 -8.02
CA ASN A 4 -53.43 -16.92 -8.70
C ASN A 4 -52.41 -16.11 -9.57
N ARG A 5 -51.46 -16.64 -10.37
CA ARG A 5 -51.37 -17.91 -11.11
C ARG A 5 -49.91 -18.25 -11.50
N ASP A 6 -49.70 -19.50 -11.86
CA ASP A 6 -48.48 -20.16 -12.37
C ASP A 6 -48.04 -19.68 -13.77
N ASP A 7 -46.73 -19.81 -14.06
CA ASP A 7 -46.19 -20.70 -15.11
C ASP A 7 -44.67 -20.88 -14.95
N ASP A 8 -44.11 -22.02 -15.38
CA ASP A 8 -42.72 -22.47 -15.07
C ASP A 8 -41.78 -22.41 -16.32
N PRO A 9 -40.56 -23.01 -16.41
CA PRO A 9 -39.38 -22.25 -16.80
C PRO A 9 -38.80 -22.61 -18.18
N SER A 10 -37.88 -21.79 -18.70
CA SER A 10 -37.07 -22.18 -19.86
C SER A 10 -35.67 -21.56 -19.88
N THR A 11 -34.70 -22.40 -20.27
CA THR A 11 -33.28 -22.07 -20.46
C THR A 11 -33.02 -21.56 -21.88
N SER A 12 -32.19 -20.52 -22.08
CA SER A 12 -31.19 -20.52 -23.16
C SER A 12 -30.14 -19.40 -23.07
N ALA A 13 -29.06 -19.61 -23.83
CA ALA A 13 -27.79 -18.92 -23.96
C ALA A 13 -27.79 -17.41 -24.31
N ALA A 14 -26.59 -16.83 -24.23
CA ALA A 14 -26.27 -15.48 -24.68
C ALA A 14 -26.23 -15.35 -26.22
N PRO A 15 -26.48 -14.14 -26.78
CA PRO A 15 -26.41 -13.89 -28.21
C PRO A 15 -24.98 -13.64 -28.71
N SER A 16 -24.66 -14.22 -29.87
CA SER A 16 -23.66 -13.72 -30.81
C SER A 16 -24.37 -12.93 -31.91
N ASP A 17 -23.70 -11.91 -32.48
CA ASP A 17 -23.53 -11.74 -33.95
C ASP A 17 -23.39 -10.27 -34.42
N ALA A 18 -22.41 -10.07 -35.31
CA ALA A 18 -22.52 -9.21 -36.47
C ALA A 18 -21.77 -9.93 -37.62
N SER A 19 -22.36 -10.39 -38.74
CA SER A 19 -23.34 -9.78 -39.67
C SER A 19 -22.74 -8.62 -40.48
N ALA A 20 -22.74 -8.57 -41.82
CA ALA A 20 -22.98 -9.56 -42.90
C ALA A 20 -22.29 -9.01 -44.19
N ALA A 21 -22.41 -9.46 -45.45
CA ALA A 21 -23.21 -10.45 -46.20
C ALA A 21 -22.40 -10.85 -47.49
N THR A 22 -22.85 -11.43 -48.61
CA THR A 22 -24.17 -11.87 -49.14
C THR A 22 -24.00 -12.94 -50.25
N SER A 23 -25.12 -13.48 -50.76
CA SER A 23 -25.39 -14.13 -52.06
C SER A 23 -24.45 -15.23 -52.64
N ALA A 24 -24.99 -16.45 -52.74
CA ALA A 24 -24.75 -17.41 -53.84
C ALA A 24 -25.73 -17.14 -55.01
N PRO A 25 -25.80 -17.89 -56.15
CA PRO A 25 -25.91 -19.36 -56.31
C PRO A 25 -24.84 -19.90 -57.33
N VAL A 26 -24.85 -21.10 -57.96
CA VAL A 26 -25.85 -22.16 -58.26
C VAL A 26 -25.19 -23.57 -58.17
N ASP A 27 -26.00 -24.61 -58.32
CA ASP A 27 -25.80 -26.04 -58.09
C ASP A 27 -24.66 -26.81 -58.80
N ALA A 28 -24.38 -27.96 -58.18
CA ALA A 28 -23.95 -29.26 -58.70
C ALA A 28 -22.98 -29.37 -59.91
N ALA A 29 -21.78 -29.90 -59.63
CA ALA A 29 -21.04 -30.75 -60.56
C ALA A 29 -20.36 -31.91 -59.78
N GLU A 30 -20.95 -33.10 -59.80
CA GLU A 30 -20.32 -34.29 -59.21
C GLU A 30 -19.13 -34.74 -60.08
N ALA A 31 -17.93 -34.70 -59.51
CA ALA A 31 -16.69 -35.07 -60.18
C ALA A 31 -16.07 -36.31 -59.51
N ALA A 32 -16.03 -37.42 -60.24
CA ALA A 32 -15.52 -38.71 -59.79
C ALA A 32 -14.05 -38.63 -59.28
N PRO A 33 -13.65 -39.49 -58.32
CA PRO A 33 -12.36 -39.38 -57.63
C PRO A 33 -11.17 -39.65 -58.55
N ILE A 34 -10.49 -38.60 -59.00
CA ILE A 34 -9.28 -38.70 -59.83
C ILE A 34 -8.13 -39.36 -59.02
N PRO A 35 -7.61 -40.54 -59.45
CA PRO A 35 -6.49 -41.18 -58.77
C PRO A 35 -5.17 -40.47 -59.08
N GLY A 36 -4.24 -40.45 -58.11
CA GLY A 36 -2.81 -40.26 -58.41
C GLY A 36 -2.19 -38.87 -58.20
N ARG A 37 -2.39 -38.20 -57.05
CA ARG A 37 -1.47 -37.11 -56.60
C ARG A 37 -1.08 -37.09 -55.12
N ARG A 38 -1.37 -38.17 -54.37
CA ARG A 38 -1.11 -38.29 -52.91
C ARG A 38 0.36 -38.05 -52.51
N GLY A 39 1.34 -38.39 -53.36
CA GLY A 39 2.76 -38.13 -53.08
C GLY A 39 3.12 -36.64 -53.00
N ARG A 40 2.74 -35.83 -53.99
CA ARG A 40 3.10 -34.40 -54.03
C ARG A 40 2.48 -33.59 -52.89
N ARG A 41 1.24 -33.90 -52.46
CA ARG A 41 0.63 -33.25 -51.28
C ARG A 41 1.38 -33.58 -49.98
N ARG A 42 1.84 -34.82 -49.80
CA ARG A 42 2.64 -35.21 -48.62
C ARG A 42 4.01 -34.51 -48.59
N ILE A 43 4.70 -34.46 -49.72
CA ILE A 43 5.99 -33.74 -49.83
C ILE A 43 5.80 -32.26 -49.50
N ALA A 44 4.82 -31.58 -50.12
CA ALA A 44 4.54 -30.17 -49.86
C ALA A 44 4.18 -29.89 -48.38
N ALA A 45 3.41 -30.77 -47.74
CA ALA A 45 3.09 -30.65 -46.31
C ALA A 45 4.33 -30.82 -45.41
N VAL A 46 5.21 -31.78 -45.71
CA VAL A 46 6.47 -31.98 -44.97
C VAL A 46 7.42 -30.79 -45.15
N THR A 47 7.58 -30.27 -46.37
CA THR A 47 8.38 -29.06 -46.61
C THR A 47 7.81 -27.84 -45.90
N GLY A 48 6.48 -27.65 -45.93
CA GLY A 48 5.82 -26.57 -45.20
C GLY A 48 5.99 -26.67 -43.68
N ALA A 49 5.86 -27.87 -43.11
CA ALA A 49 6.10 -28.11 -41.69
C ALA A 49 7.56 -27.83 -41.30
N LEU A 50 8.54 -28.30 -42.08
CA LEU A 50 9.97 -28.04 -41.83
C LEU A 50 10.30 -26.54 -41.90
N LEU A 51 9.72 -25.80 -42.84
CA LEU A 51 9.90 -24.34 -42.93
C LEU A 51 9.29 -23.61 -41.73
N LEU A 52 8.09 -24.01 -41.27
CA LEU A 52 7.47 -23.46 -40.07
C LEU A 52 8.29 -23.77 -38.80
N THR A 53 8.74 -25.01 -38.63
CA THR A 53 9.60 -25.39 -37.50
C THR A 53 10.93 -24.63 -37.53
N GLY A 54 11.56 -24.49 -38.71
CA GLY A 54 12.78 -23.69 -38.87
C GLY A 54 12.57 -22.20 -38.53
N ALA A 55 11.44 -21.62 -38.94
CA ALA A 55 11.09 -20.24 -38.61
C ALA A 55 10.84 -20.04 -37.10
N VAL A 56 10.12 -20.97 -36.46
CA VAL A 56 9.85 -20.93 -35.01
C VAL A 56 11.14 -21.10 -34.20
N VAL A 57 11.99 -22.09 -34.54
CA VAL A 57 13.28 -22.30 -33.87
C VAL A 57 14.22 -21.11 -34.08
N GLY A 58 14.24 -20.52 -35.29
CA GLY A 58 15.00 -19.30 -35.57
C GLY A 58 14.51 -18.10 -34.77
N ALA A 59 13.18 -17.90 -34.66
CA ALA A 59 12.60 -16.83 -33.86
C ALA A 59 12.92 -16.99 -32.36
N VAL A 60 12.74 -18.20 -31.81
CA VAL A 60 13.05 -18.52 -30.40
C VAL A 60 14.54 -18.38 -30.10
N ALA A 61 15.43 -18.78 -31.02
CA ALA A 61 16.86 -18.59 -30.86
C ALA A 61 17.25 -17.10 -30.89
N CYS A 62 16.68 -16.32 -31.82
CA CYS A 62 16.91 -14.87 -31.87
C CYS A 62 16.39 -14.14 -30.62
N THR A 63 15.22 -14.48 -30.09
CA THR A 63 14.72 -13.87 -28.85
C THR A 63 15.53 -14.30 -27.63
N ALA A 64 15.95 -15.57 -27.55
CA ALA A 64 16.83 -16.03 -26.47
C ALA A 64 18.17 -15.27 -26.47
N VAL A 65 18.81 -15.11 -27.63
CA VAL A 65 20.07 -14.35 -27.74
C VAL A 65 19.87 -12.86 -27.46
N ALA A 66 18.77 -12.26 -27.93
CA ALA A 66 18.49 -10.84 -27.72
C ALA A 66 18.15 -10.47 -26.25
N VAL A 67 17.70 -11.45 -25.45
CA VAL A 67 17.31 -11.24 -24.03
C VAL A 67 18.38 -11.75 -23.05
N ALA A 68 19.26 -12.67 -23.46
CA ALA A 68 20.26 -13.31 -22.58
C ALA A 68 21.22 -12.34 -21.83
N ASP A 69 21.48 -11.16 -22.41
CA ASP A 69 22.32 -10.12 -21.81
C ASP A 69 21.52 -8.93 -21.26
N ALA A 70 20.20 -8.87 -21.47
CA ALA A 70 19.35 -7.74 -21.05
C ALA A 70 19.26 -7.60 -19.51
N ASP A 71 19.32 -8.72 -18.78
CA ASP A 71 19.40 -8.75 -17.31
C ASP A 71 20.86 -8.59 -16.78
N ARG A 72 21.86 -8.53 -17.67
CA ARG A 72 23.29 -8.50 -17.28
C ARG A 72 24.00 -7.18 -17.56
N ASP A 73 23.57 -6.45 -18.58
CA ASP A 73 24.00 -5.08 -18.83
C ASP A 73 22.77 -4.15 -18.84
N PRO A 74 22.37 -3.58 -17.69
CA PRO A 74 21.31 -2.56 -17.62
C PRO A 74 21.73 -1.21 -18.25
N GLY A 75 22.93 -1.14 -18.85
CA GLY A 75 23.53 0.06 -19.37
C GLY A 75 24.03 1.01 -18.28
N THR A 76 24.58 2.14 -18.70
CA THR A 76 24.92 3.24 -17.78
C THR A 76 23.63 3.76 -17.13
N PRO A 77 23.49 3.76 -15.79
CA PRO A 77 22.27 4.24 -15.14
C PRO A 77 22.03 5.72 -15.48
N SER A 78 20.94 5.99 -16.19
CA SER A 78 20.51 7.33 -16.62
C SER A 78 19.94 8.17 -15.46
N TRP A 79 19.65 7.53 -14.33
CA TRP A 79 19.13 8.14 -13.12
C TRP A 79 20.23 8.98 -12.45
N ALA A 80 20.19 10.30 -12.67
CA ALA A 80 20.92 11.21 -11.81
C ALA A 80 20.43 11.02 -10.36
N ARG A 81 21.33 10.70 -9.43
CA ARG A 81 21.02 10.76 -7.99
C ARG A 81 20.49 12.17 -7.71
N PRO A 82 19.27 12.34 -7.17
CA PRO A 82 18.78 13.65 -6.75
C PRO A 82 19.80 14.30 -5.82
N GLU A 83 20.07 15.60 -6.00
CA GLU A 83 20.83 16.32 -4.99
C GLU A 83 20.12 16.13 -3.64
N PRO A 84 20.83 15.76 -2.56
CA PRO A 84 20.19 15.61 -1.26
C PRO A 84 19.51 16.93 -0.93
N THR A 85 18.19 16.89 -0.71
CA THR A 85 17.43 18.09 -0.38
C THR A 85 18.00 18.62 0.93
N ARG A 86 18.79 19.70 0.85
CA ARG A 86 19.46 20.33 2.00
C ARG A 86 18.48 20.40 3.14
N ASP A 87 18.88 19.88 4.32
CA ASP A 87 18.04 19.79 5.52
C ASP A 87 17.11 20.98 5.61
N ARG A 88 15.85 20.79 5.21
CA ARG A 88 14.87 21.85 5.28
C ARG A 88 14.64 22.03 6.77
N PRO A 89 14.99 23.19 7.37
CA PRO A 89 14.80 23.36 8.80
C PRO A 89 13.32 23.11 9.09
N ALA A 90 13.05 22.22 10.04
CA ALA A 90 11.70 21.86 10.43
C ALA A 90 10.93 23.16 10.68
N ALA A 91 9.80 23.32 9.96
CA ALA A 91 9.14 24.61 9.85
C ALA A 91 8.83 25.15 11.25
N THR A 92 9.39 26.33 11.58
CA THR A 92 9.48 26.81 12.97
C THR A 92 8.12 26.76 13.65
N ALA A 93 7.95 25.79 14.55
CA ALA A 93 6.63 25.39 15.00
C ALA A 93 5.96 26.51 15.80
N GLU A 94 4.86 27.04 15.27
CA GLU A 94 4.10 28.13 15.89
C GLU A 94 3.69 27.78 17.33
N PRO A 95 3.53 28.77 18.23
CA PRO A 95 3.06 28.52 19.59
C PRO A 95 1.72 27.75 19.59
N GLY A 96 1.70 26.60 20.26
CA GLY A 96 0.55 25.69 20.27
C GLY A 96 0.50 24.68 19.10
N SER A 97 1.48 24.66 18.20
CA SER A 97 1.57 23.65 17.13
C SER A 97 1.91 22.25 17.65
N LEU A 98 1.32 21.21 17.03
CA LEU A 98 1.58 19.80 17.33
C LEU A 98 3.06 19.39 17.17
N ALA A 99 3.87 20.09 16.38
CA ALA A 99 5.30 19.73 16.29
C ALA A 99 6.08 20.00 17.59
N ARG A 100 5.57 20.85 18.49
CA ARG A 100 6.20 21.11 19.80
C ARG A 100 5.89 19.99 20.81
N THR A 101 4.76 19.28 20.64
CA THR A 101 4.40 18.11 21.44
C THR A 101 5.04 16.81 20.94
N LEU A 102 5.61 16.76 19.73
CA LEU A 102 6.37 15.59 19.26
C LEU A 102 7.56 15.28 20.21
N VAL A 103 7.90 14.00 20.38
CA VAL A 103 9.09 13.57 21.15
C VAL A 103 10.36 14.10 20.46
N PRO A 104 11.29 14.78 21.16
CA PRO A 104 12.55 15.21 20.57
C PRO A 104 13.44 14.00 20.24
N TYR A 105 14.31 14.12 19.23
CA TYR A 105 15.37 13.13 19.02
C TYR A 105 16.31 13.10 20.22
N ARG A 106 16.69 11.89 20.63
CA ARG A 106 17.58 11.61 21.75
C ARG A 106 18.70 10.73 21.21
N THR A 107 19.95 11.20 21.25
CA THR A 107 21.11 10.49 20.67
C THR A 107 21.26 9.06 21.20
N ASP A 108 20.80 8.86 22.42
CA ASP A 108 21.07 7.70 23.25
C ASP A 108 19.94 6.65 23.11
N ASP A 109 18.73 7.09 22.72
CA ASP A 109 17.50 6.28 22.68
C ASP A 109 16.89 6.20 21.24
N TRP A 110 16.60 7.36 20.63
CA TRP A 110 15.90 7.45 19.33
C TRP A 110 16.46 8.56 18.43
N SER A 111 17.10 8.15 17.33
CA SER A 111 17.69 9.02 16.31
C SER A 111 16.66 9.45 15.24
N ARG A 112 17.10 10.23 14.24
CA ARG A 112 16.27 10.64 13.09
C ARG A 112 15.94 9.44 12.21
N GLY A 113 14.66 9.19 11.98
CA GLY A 113 14.18 8.12 11.10
C GLY A 113 14.21 8.45 9.60
N PRO A 114 13.76 7.50 8.74
CA PRO A 114 13.69 7.69 7.29
C PRO A 114 12.65 8.73 6.87
N ASP A 115 12.75 9.25 5.65
CA ASP A 115 11.85 10.30 5.17
C ASP A 115 10.40 9.80 4.98
N LEU A 116 9.44 10.57 5.49
CA LEU A 116 8.01 10.33 5.35
C LEU A 116 7.53 10.78 3.96
N GLY A 117 7.92 10.06 2.92
CA GLY A 117 7.61 10.42 1.53
C GLY A 117 8.23 11.77 1.14
N GLU A 118 7.43 12.70 0.58
CA GLU A 118 7.93 14.04 0.22
C GLU A 118 8.20 14.98 1.41
N PHE A 119 7.82 14.57 2.63
CA PHE A 119 7.81 15.45 3.80
C PHE A 119 9.15 15.49 4.56
N GLY A 120 10.04 14.52 4.32
CA GLY A 120 11.24 14.32 5.12
C GLY A 120 10.93 13.63 6.46
N SER A 121 11.91 13.53 7.35
CA SER A 121 11.73 12.89 8.67
C SER A 121 10.85 13.69 9.66
N ASP A 122 10.44 14.91 9.34
CA ASP A 122 9.68 15.81 10.24
C ASP A 122 8.90 16.87 9.44
N ALA A 123 7.58 16.97 9.66
CA ALA A 123 6.75 18.00 9.03
C ALA A 123 5.49 18.40 9.80
N VAL A 124 5.05 19.65 9.59
CA VAL A 124 3.73 20.16 10.01
C VAL A 124 2.90 20.55 8.79
N LEU A 125 1.69 20.03 8.71
CA LEU A 125 0.72 20.29 7.65
C LEU A 125 -0.55 20.91 8.24
N ASN A 126 -1.03 21.99 7.62
CA ASN A 126 -2.33 22.56 7.98
C ASN A 126 -3.49 21.66 7.48
N GLY A 127 -4.67 21.82 8.07
CA GLY A 127 -5.84 20.99 7.77
C GLY A 127 -6.23 20.90 6.29
N ALA A 128 -6.01 21.97 5.52
CA ALA A 128 -6.29 21.96 4.07
C ALA A 128 -5.31 21.08 3.29
N ARG A 129 -4.00 21.14 3.60
CA ARG A 129 -2.99 20.25 2.99
C ARG A 129 -3.15 18.81 3.49
N THR A 130 -3.47 18.60 4.77
CA THR A 130 -3.80 17.27 5.30
C THR A 130 -5.01 16.65 4.61
N ALA A 131 -6.10 17.39 4.45
CA ALA A 131 -7.29 16.91 3.76
C ALA A 131 -7.07 16.67 2.25
N ALA A 132 -6.15 17.39 1.61
CA ALA A 132 -5.75 17.10 0.22
C ALA A 132 -5.03 15.75 0.13
N LEU A 133 -4.01 15.52 0.96
CA LEU A 133 -3.21 14.28 0.96
C LEU A 133 -4.02 13.05 1.36
N LEU A 134 -4.91 13.18 2.35
CA LEU A 134 -5.83 12.10 2.75
C LEU A 134 -6.83 11.73 1.64
N LYS A 135 -7.07 12.60 0.66
CA LYS A 135 -7.90 12.29 -0.52
C LYS A 135 -7.07 11.81 -1.71
N GLU A 136 -5.82 12.25 -1.81
CA GLU A 136 -4.86 11.78 -2.80
C GLU A 136 -4.49 10.31 -2.59
N SER A 137 -4.32 9.86 -1.33
CA SER A 137 -4.12 8.43 -1.01
C SER A 137 -5.29 7.53 -1.44
N LEU A 138 -6.50 8.09 -1.58
CA LEU A 138 -7.68 7.36 -2.07
C LEU A 138 -7.73 7.25 -3.60
N ALA A 139 -6.83 7.90 -4.36
CA ALA A 139 -6.94 8.04 -5.81
C ALA A 139 -6.99 6.71 -6.58
N GLY A 140 -6.40 5.64 -6.03
CA GLY A 140 -6.45 4.29 -6.60
C GLY A 140 -7.77 3.53 -6.37
N LEU A 141 -8.67 4.03 -5.51
CA LEU A 141 -9.94 3.39 -5.20
C LEU A 141 -11.01 3.68 -6.27
N PRO A 142 -11.98 2.75 -6.48
CA PRO A 142 -13.06 2.99 -7.41
C PRO A 142 -13.97 4.14 -6.93
N ARG A 143 -14.73 4.70 -7.88
CA ARG A 143 -15.30 6.05 -7.75
C ARG A 143 -16.38 6.17 -6.66
N SER A 144 -17.08 5.09 -6.36
CA SER A 144 -18.11 5.04 -5.30
C SER A 144 -17.49 5.03 -3.91
N GLU A 145 -16.41 4.28 -3.76
CA GLU A 145 -15.70 4.00 -2.51
C GLU A 145 -14.86 5.22 -2.12
N ARG A 146 -14.06 5.73 -3.07
CA ARG A 146 -13.31 6.98 -2.90
C ARG A 146 -14.23 8.12 -2.44
N LYS A 147 -15.38 8.33 -3.09
CA LYS A 147 -16.33 9.40 -2.72
C LYS A 147 -16.93 9.26 -1.33
N GLN A 148 -17.08 8.04 -0.81
CA GLN A 148 -17.58 7.82 0.54
C GLN A 148 -16.51 8.17 1.58
N LEU A 149 -15.25 7.77 1.33
CA LEU A 149 -14.11 8.09 2.20
C LEU A 149 -13.73 9.58 2.15
N GLU A 150 -13.71 10.19 0.96
CA GLU A 150 -13.55 11.66 0.77
C GLU A 150 -14.56 12.45 1.62
N LYS A 151 -15.81 11.96 1.70
CA LYS A 151 -16.90 12.58 2.46
C LYS A 151 -16.71 12.46 3.96
N GLU A 152 -16.21 11.33 4.48
CA GLU A 152 -15.93 11.20 5.92
C GLU A 152 -14.69 12.02 6.33
N ILE A 153 -13.69 12.18 5.45
CA ILE A 153 -12.59 13.14 5.64
C ILE A 153 -13.16 14.57 5.75
N ASP A 154 -14.04 14.99 4.83
CA ASP A 154 -14.68 16.31 4.88
C ASP A 154 -15.61 16.50 6.10
N ARG A 155 -16.19 15.41 6.61
CA ARG A 155 -17.06 15.42 7.80
C ARG A 155 -16.27 15.55 9.11
N ARG A 156 -15.03 15.07 9.14
CA ARG A 156 -14.14 15.07 10.32
C ARG A 156 -12.82 15.80 10.02
N PRO A 157 -12.86 17.11 9.66
CA PRO A 157 -11.68 17.81 9.20
C PRO A 157 -10.61 17.90 10.29
N VAL A 158 -9.42 17.40 9.95
CA VAL A 158 -8.18 17.65 10.70
C VAL A 158 -7.86 19.15 10.61
N LYS A 159 -7.53 19.80 11.72
CA LYS A 159 -7.14 21.22 11.77
C LYS A 159 -5.65 21.42 11.46
N GLU A 160 -4.84 20.49 11.95
CA GLU A 160 -3.39 20.49 11.95
C GLU A 160 -2.92 19.04 12.05
N MET A 161 -1.86 18.68 11.33
CA MET A 161 -1.18 17.39 11.47
C MET A 161 0.32 17.64 11.62
N ALA A 162 0.96 16.97 12.58
CA ALA A 162 2.41 16.91 12.68
C ALA A 162 2.87 15.46 12.57
N MET A 163 4.01 15.23 11.94
CA MET A 163 4.56 13.89 11.72
C MET A 163 6.06 13.89 11.95
N ARG A 164 6.59 12.83 12.55
CA ARG A 164 8.04 12.61 12.72
C ARG A 164 8.37 11.13 12.66
N SER A 165 9.51 10.80 12.07
CA SER A 165 10.06 9.44 12.06
C SER A 165 11.31 9.33 12.93
N TYR A 166 11.45 8.19 13.58
CA TYR A 166 12.54 7.88 14.51
C TYR A 166 13.26 6.60 14.06
N GLY A 167 14.54 6.51 14.39
CA GLY A 167 15.35 5.30 14.24
C GLY A 167 15.80 4.79 15.62
N PHE A 168 15.57 3.51 15.91
CA PHE A 168 16.14 2.83 17.07
C PHE A 168 17.51 2.28 16.64
N ASN A 169 18.59 2.64 17.34
CA ASN A 169 19.95 2.28 16.92
C ASN A 169 20.32 0.87 17.44
N VAL A 170 21.03 0.04 16.64
CA VAL A 170 21.67 -1.19 17.14
C VAL A 170 23.08 -0.86 17.64
N ASP A 171 23.26 -0.72 18.96
CA ASP A 171 24.54 -0.52 19.68
C ASP A 171 25.41 0.69 19.26
N GLU A 172 26.16 1.27 20.20
CA GLU A 172 27.13 2.36 19.90
C GLU A 172 28.20 1.98 18.85
N HIS A 173 28.37 0.68 18.57
CA HIS A 173 29.39 0.14 17.68
C HIS A 173 28.88 -0.16 16.26
N PHE A 174 27.57 -0.10 16.01
CA PHE A 174 26.98 -0.30 14.68
C PHE A 174 26.22 0.96 14.24
N ASN A 175 26.59 1.49 13.07
CA ASN A 175 25.84 2.58 12.43
C ASN A 175 24.62 2.00 11.69
N GLY A 176 23.77 1.27 12.43
CA GLY A 176 22.61 0.56 11.93
C GLY A 176 21.35 0.93 12.69
N VAL A 177 20.22 0.90 11.99
CA VAL A 177 18.89 1.13 12.56
C VAL A 177 18.21 -0.22 12.73
N ALA A 178 17.91 -0.60 13.97
CA ALA A 178 17.29 -1.86 14.37
C ALA A 178 15.82 -1.94 13.92
N ALA A 179 15.14 -0.83 14.11
CA ALA A 179 13.74 -0.59 13.78
C ALA A 179 13.56 0.90 13.50
N THR A 180 12.50 1.22 12.77
CA THR A 180 12.03 2.59 12.55
C THR A 180 10.62 2.73 13.10
N MET A 181 10.23 3.96 13.46
CA MET A 181 8.85 4.27 13.85
C MET A 181 8.45 5.61 13.27
N SER A 182 7.29 5.64 12.63
CA SER A 182 6.59 6.87 12.26
C SER A 182 5.55 7.20 13.32
N ILE A 183 5.47 8.46 13.72
CA ILE A 183 4.41 9.00 14.59
C ILE A 183 3.68 10.10 13.83
N ILE A 184 2.35 10.05 13.85
CA ILE A 184 1.48 11.06 13.27
C ILE A 184 0.52 11.56 14.36
N LEU A 185 0.57 12.87 14.61
CA LEU A 185 -0.36 13.58 15.48
C LEU A 185 -1.36 14.34 14.59
N ALA A 186 -2.67 14.16 14.79
CA ALA A 186 -3.69 14.92 14.06
C ALA A 186 -4.69 15.60 15.02
N ARG A 187 -4.80 16.93 14.91
CA ARG A 187 -5.66 17.76 15.76
C ARG A 187 -7.08 17.78 15.19
N MET A 188 -7.98 17.04 15.81
CA MET A 188 -9.37 16.91 15.39
C MET A 188 -10.22 18.12 15.82
N LYS A 189 -11.48 18.13 15.37
CA LYS A 189 -12.46 19.16 15.72
C LYS A 189 -12.68 19.25 17.24
N ASP A 190 -12.84 18.11 17.90
CA ASP A 190 -13.22 17.95 19.31
C ASP A 190 -12.80 16.53 19.80
N PRO A 191 -12.83 16.24 21.11
CA PRO A 191 -12.39 14.95 21.65
C PRO A 191 -13.20 13.73 21.16
N ALA A 192 -14.50 13.89 20.90
CA ALA A 192 -15.32 12.81 20.38
C ALA A 192 -14.92 12.44 18.94
N ALA A 193 -14.59 13.43 18.11
CA ALA A 193 -14.05 13.21 16.78
C ALA A 193 -12.63 12.59 16.78
N ALA A 194 -11.88 12.68 17.89
CA ALA A 194 -10.59 12.00 18.03
C ALA A 194 -10.79 10.52 18.40
N ARG A 195 -11.50 10.25 19.50
CA ARG A 195 -11.85 8.88 19.92
C ARG A 195 -12.49 8.05 18.81
N ALA A 196 -13.53 8.57 18.17
CA ALA A 196 -14.23 7.87 17.09
C ALA A 196 -13.41 7.69 15.79
N VAL A 197 -12.14 8.11 15.76
CA VAL A 197 -11.17 7.79 14.70
C VAL A 197 -10.14 6.77 15.17
N THR A 198 -9.72 6.80 16.44
CA THR A 198 -8.80 5.79 17.01
C THR A 198 -9.53 4.48 17.30
N GLU A 199 -10.67 4.53 17.99
CA GLU A 199 -11.58 3.37 18.18
C GLU A 199 -11.89 2.67 16.84
N GLY A 200 -12.15 3.46 15.79
CA GLY A 200 -12.46 2.95 14.45
C GLY A 200 -11.25 2.38 13.69
N ARG A 201 -10.02 2.72 14.09
CA ARG A 201 -8.78 2.11 13.58
C ARG A 201 -8.47 0.83 14.34
N SER A 202 -8.56 0.84 15.67
CA SER A 202 -8.33 -0.34 16.49
C SER A 202 -9.35 -1.44 16.19
N ALA A 203 -10.64 -1.12 16.17
CA ALA A 203 -11.69 -2.06 15.80
C ALA A 203 -11.46 -2.67 14.41
N PHE A 204 -11.01 -1.88 13.43
CA PHE A 204 -10.66 -2.40 12.11
C PHE A 204 -9.46 -3.36 12.11
N LEU A 205 -8.45 -3.13 12.95
CA LEU A 205 -7.30 -4.05 13.08
C LEU A 205 -7.70 -5.34 13.83
N ASN A 206 -8.50 -5.21 14.88
CA ASN A 206 -9.05 -6.31 15.66
C ASN A 206 -10.02 -7.19 14.82
N ASP A 207 -10.93 -6.58 14.04
CA ASP A 207 -11.90 -7.27 13.17
C ASP A 207 -11.24 -8.13 12.06
N LEU A 208 -9.93 -7.98 11.84
CA LEU A 208 -9.18 -8.79 10.87
C LEU A 208 -8.66 -10.13 11.45
N ASP A 209 -8.64 -10.31 12.77
CA ASP A 209 -8.30 -11.57 13.49
C ASP A 209 -6.94 -12.22 13.09
N VAL A 210 -6.03 -11.44 12.50
CA VAL A 210 -4.66 -11.87 12.10
C VAL A 210 -3.55 -11.15 12.85
N PHE A 211 -3.82 -9.98 13.43
CA PHE A 211 -2.84 -9.27 14.22
C PHE A 211 -2.78 -9.84 15.64
N ARG A 212 -1.59 -9.88 16.21
CA ARG A 212 -1.36 -10.18 17.62
C ARG A 212 -1.51 -8.91 18.45
N ASP A 213 -1.85 -9.03 19.72
CA ASP A 213 -1.77 -7.91 20.66
C ASP A 213 -0.31 -7.40 20.78
N GLY A 214 -0.16 -6.09 20.87
CA GLY A 214 1.07 -5.42 21.31
C GLY A 214 1.07 -5.18 22.82
N PRO A 215 2.12 -4.53 23.37
CA PRO A 215 2.15 -4.15 24.78
C PRO A 215 1.04 -3.14 25.13
N GLU A 216 0.48 -3.26 26.33
CA GLU A 216 -0.41 -2.26 26.92
C GLU A 216 0.37 -0.98 27.26
N ILE A 217 -0.27 0.20 27.12
CA ILE A 217 0.41 1.49 27.30
C ILE A 217 0.07 2.08 28.68
N GLU A 218 1.02 2.03 29.62
CA GLU A 218 0.79 2.47 31.00
C GLU A 218 0.25 3.91 31.12
N GLY A 219 -0.94 4.02 31.72
CA GLY A 219 -1.66 5.28 31.93
C GLY A 219 -2.68 5.64 30.85
N TYR A 220 -2.81 4.85 29.79
CA TYR A 220 -3.67 5.15 28.64
C TYR A 220 -4.60 3.99 28.28
N GLU A 221 -5.73 3.88 28.97
CA GLU A 221 -6.77 2.87 28.71
C GLU A 221 -7.38 2.97 27.29
N ASP A 222 -7.36 4.17 26.69
CA ASP A 222 -7.80 4.45 25.30
C ASP A 222 -6.68 4.19 24.25
N ALA A 223 -5.63 3.42 24.58
CA ALA A 223 -4.47 3.17 23.70
C ALA A 223 -4.27 1.68 23.40
N GLU A 224 -4.25 1.33 22.11
CA GLU A 224 -4.13 -0.04 21.62
C GLU A 224 -2.95 -0.17 20.65
N CYS A 225 -2.24 -1.29 20.72
CA CYS A 225 -1.13 -1.65 19.83
C CYS A 225 -1.35 -3.05 19.26
N PHE A 226 -1.04 -3.23 17.97
CA PHE A 226 -1.25 -4.48 17.21
C PHE A 226 0.03 -4.86 16.44
N ARG A 227 0.49 -6.10 16.56
CA ARG A 227 1.67 -6.64 15.87
C ARG A 227 1.30 -7.55 14.71
N THR A 228 2.11 -7.60 13.66
CA THR A 228 1.98 -8.56 12.54
C THR A 228 1.96 -10.02 13.00
N PRO A 229 1.39 -10.96 12.21
CA PRO A 229 1.40 -12.40 12.53
C PRO A 229 2.81 -12.95 12.81
N SER A 230 2.95 -13.98 13.65
CA SER A 230 4.25 -14.59 13.94
C SER A 230 4.81 -15.43 12.78
N ASP A 231 3.93 -15.95 11.93
CA ASP A 231 4.21 -16.80 10.78
C ASP A 231 4.54 -16.02 9.51
N ALA A 232 4.43 -14.69 9.52
CA ALA A 232 5.04 -13.83 8.50
C ALA A 232 6.57 -13.98 8.42
N GLY A 233 7.19 -14.44 9.52
CA GLY A 233 8.63 -14.66 9.67
C GLY A 233 9.24 -15.80 8.86
N ASP A 234 8.45 -16.74 8.32
CA ASP A 234 8.98 -17.90 7.57
C ASP A 234 9.54 -17.51 6.18
N ASP A 235 9.07 -16.40 5.59
CA ASP A 235 9.56 -15.83 4.31
C ASP A 235 10.05 -14.37 4.44
N THR A 236 9.86 -13.70 5.59
CA THR A 236 10.17 -12.26 5.77
C THR A 236 10.78 -11.95 7.15
N ASP A 237 12.06 -11.55 7.21
CA ASP A 237 12.78 -11.18 8.45
C ASP A 237 12.30 -9.85 9.13
N LEU A 238 11.05 -9.42 8.91
CA LEU A 238 10.53 -8.10 9.31
C LEU A 238 9.25 -8.25 10.16
N ASP A 239 9.18 -7.52 11.29
CA ASP A 239 8.00 -7.42 12.15
C ASP A 239 7.56 -5.94 12.24
N SER A 240 6.24 -5.73 12.31
CA SER A 240 5.61 -4.41 12.37
C SER A 240 4.69 -4.30 13.59
N MET A 241 4.59 -3.10 14.14
CA MET A 241 3.60 -2.77 15.18
C MET A 241 2.88 -1.47 14.87
N TYR A 242 1.55 -1.50 14.97
CA TYR A 242 0.65 -0.38 14.73
C TYR A 242 -0.01 0.04 16.04
N CYS A 243 0.21 1.26 16.50
CA CYS A 243 -0.42 1.78 17.72
C CYS A 243 -1.37 2.93 17.40
N SER A 244 -2.46 3.04 18.17
CA SER A 244 -3.42 4.15 18.09
C SER A 244 -3.98 4.51 19.47
N ALA A 245 -4.04 5.82 19.74
CA ALA A 245 -4.57 6.38 20.98
C ALA A 245 -5.13 7.79 20.75
N SER A 246 -6.00 8.29 21.64
CA SER A 246 -6.44 9.70 21.59
C SER A 246 -6.23 10.42 22.92
N VAL A 247 -5.69 11.64 22.86
CA VAL A 247 -5.46 12.51 24.03
C VAL A 247 -6.11 13.87 23.75
N ALA A 248 -7.01 14.29 24.63
CA ALA A 248 -7.90 15.44 24.42
C ALA A 248 -8.57 15.41 23.02
N ASN A 249 -8.23 16.33 22.11
CA ASN A 249 -8.72 16.37 20.73
C ASN A 249 -7.64 16.01 19.68
N VAL A 250 -6.60 15.29 20.08
CA VAL A 250 -5.51 14.83 19.22
C VAL A 250 -5.59 13.31 19.07
N THR A 251 -5.61 12.82 17.84
CA THR A 251 -5.34 11.39 17.56
C THR A 251 -3.85 11.20 17.41
N VAL A 252 -3.33 10.15 18.03
CA VAL A 252 -1.94 9.70 17.93
C VAL A 252 -1.98 8.35 17.22
N THR A 253 -1.30 8.24 16.09
CA THR A 253 -1.08 6.96 15.42
C THR A 253 0.40 6.74 15.20
N ALA A 254 0.83 5.51 15.36
CA ALA A 254 2.18 5.09 15.04
C ALA A 254 2.20 3.81 14.20
N THR A 255 3.25 3.70 13.38
CA THR A 255 3.64 2.47 12.69
C THR A 255 5.14 2.30 12.90
N ALA A 256 5.53 1.19 13.52
CA ALA A 256 6.91 0.77 13.66
C ALA A 256 7.18 -0.47 12.80
N GLU A 257 8.41 -0.56 12.27
CA GLU A 257 8.86 -1.61 11.34
C GLU A 257 10.34 -1.89 11.64
N GLY A 258 10.71 -3.15 11.87
CA GLY A 258 12.08 -3.54 12.21
C GLY A 258 12.35 -5.03 12.00
N LEU A 259 13.58 -5.46 12.26
CA LEU A 259 13.95 -6.88 12.13
C LEU A 259 13.17 -7.75 13.13
N TRP A 260 12.80 -8.96 12.72
CA TRP A 260 12.18 -9.93 13.63
C TRP A 260 13.22 -10.48 14.64
N PRO A 261 12.91 -10.57 15.95
CA PRO A 261 11.71 -10.05 16.61
C PRO A 261 11.83 -8.56 16.91
N LEU A 262 10.80 -7.77 16.58
CA LEU A 262 10.75 -6.35 16.94
C LEU A 262 10.72 -6.19 18.47
N ASP A 263 11.57 -5.30 18.98
CA ASP A 263 11.52 -4.78 20.35
C ASP A 263 10.27 -3.88 20.52
N ALA A 264 9.15 -4.54 20.77
CA ALA A 264 7.86 -3.89 20.97
C ALA A 264 7.83 -3.05 22.26
N GLU A 265 8.65 -3.37 23.27
CA GLU A 265 8.70 -2.62 24.53
C GLU A 265 9.34 -1.25 24.32
N SER A 266 10.47 -1.17 23.61
CA SER A 266 11.08 0.12 23.26
C SER A 266 10.18 0.97 22.35
N VAL A 267 9.43 0.35 21.43
CA VAL A 267 8.44 1.05 20.60
C VAL A 267 7.25 1.55 21.43
N ALA A 268 6.75 0.74 22.37
CA ALA A 268 5.68 1.12 23.29
C ALA A 268 6.13 2.25 24.24
N ALA A 269 7.38 2.23 24.69
CA ALA A 269 7.97 3.30 25.48
C ALA A 269 8.03 4.63 24.70
N LEU A 270 8.49 4.63 23.44
CA LEU A 270 8.46 5.84 22.59
C LEU A 270 7.02 6.30 22.28
N PHE A 271 6.07 5.37 22.15
CA PHE A 271 4.66 5.72 22.02
C PHE A 271 4.13 6.39 23.30
N LYS A 272 4.47 5.86 24.49
CA LYS A 272 4.11 6.45 25.78
C LYS A 272 4.72 7.84 25.98
N ASP A 273 6.02 8.02 25.72
CA ASP A 273 6.72 9.30 25.72
C ASP A 273 5.97 10.33 24.84
N GLN A 274 5.38 9.88 23.72
CA GLN A 274 4.57 10.73 22.85
C GLN A 274 3.20 11.08 23.44
N LEU A 275 2.52 10.15 24.12
CA LEU A 275 1.22 10.44 24.75
C LEU A 275 1.39 11.42 25.92
N ASP A 276 2.38 11.18 26.79
CA ASP A 276 2.67 12.01 27.96
C ASP A 276 2.96 13.47 27.55
N ARG A 277 3.70 13.70 26.46
CA ARG A 277 3.98 15.04 25.91
C ARG A 277 2.77 15.79 25.32
N ILE A 278 1.59 15.17 25.21
CA ILE A 278 0.36 15.81 24.75
C ILE A 278 -0.51 16.26 25.94
N VAL A 279 -0.27 15.72 27.14
CA VAL A 279 -1.05 15.99 28.37
C VAL A 279 -0.76 17.37 28.98
N GLU A 280 0.42 17.95 28.72
CA GLU A 280 0.91 19.15 29.43
C GLU A 280 1.15 20.37 28.53
N PRO A 281 0.18 21.30 28.41
CA PRO A 281 0.35 22.60 27.74
C PRO A 281 1.30 23.61 28.43
N GLY A 282 2.22 23.14 29.27
CA GLY A 282 2.97 23.96 30.24
C GLY A 282 4.49 23.96 30.13
N GLU A 283 5.13 22.84 29.76
CA GLU A 283 6.59 22.67 29.86
C GLU A 283 7.36 22.65 28.52
N SER A 284 6.71 22.99 27.40
CA SER A 284 7.42 23.25 26.14
C SER A 284 8.04 24.65 26.12
N VAL A 285 9.24 24.78 26.68
CA VAL A 285 10.10 25.98 26.60
C VAL A 285 10.50 26.37 25.16
#